data_AF-A0A349J292-F1
#
_entry.id   AF-A0A349J292-F1
#
_cell.length_a   1.000
_cell.length_b   1.000
_cell.length_c   1.000
_cell.angle_alpha   90.00
_cell.angle_beta   90.00
_cell.angle_gamma   90.00
#
_symmetry.space_group_name_H-M   'P 1'
#
loop_
_entity.id
_entity.type
_entity.pdbx_description
1 polymer ?
#
loop_
_entity_poly.entity_id
_entity_poly.type
_entity_poly.pdbx_seq_one_letter_code
_entity_poly.pdbx_strand_id
1 'polypeptide(L)' 'MAEQNSLAVACRSVLTTENPIEKATIARHIAEDWRLGRLSRDNKKLADWPERPARPPKPELLPPRDMPRR' A
#
# COMPACT_ATOMS: atom_id res chain seq x y z
N MET A 1 -5.79 -14.06 17.65
CA MET A 1 -6.75 -13.26 16.83
C MET A 1 -6.37 -11.79 16.72
N ALA A 2 -5.25 -11.31 17.28
CA ALA A 2 -4.83 -9.90 17.21
C ALA A 2 -4.06 -9.53 15.92
N GLU A 3 -3.76 -10.48 15.03
CA GLU A 3 -2.95 -10.23 13.84
C GLU A 3 -3.77 -9.77 12.62
N GLN A 4 -5.09 -10.00 12.60
CA GLN A 4 -5.94 -9.68 11.46
C GLN A 4 -6.11 -8.16 11.21
N ASN A 5 -5.93 -7.32 12.23
CA ASN A 5 -6.18 -5.86 12.13
C ASN A 5 -4.93 -5.02 12.46
N SER A 6 -3.74 -5.60 12.29
CA SER A 6 -2.47 -4.91 12.51
C SER A 6 -2.27 -3.76 11.51
N LEU A 7 -1.97 -2.56 12.02
CA LEU A 7 -1.65 -1.40 11.19
C LEU A 7 -0.35 -1.62 10.40
N ALA A 8 0.67 -2.23 11.00
CA ALA A 8 1.94 -2.52 10.35
C ALA A 8 1.77 -3.50 9.19
N VAL A 9 0.97 -4.56 9.38
CA VAL A 9 0.66 -5.54 8.33
C VAL A 9 -0.13 -4.87 7.19
N ALA A 10 -1.11 -4.03 7.51
CA ALA A 10 -1.87 -3.28 6.52
C ALA A 10 -0.96 -2.33 5.71
N CYS A 11 -0.11 -1.56 6.38
CA CYS A 11 0.86 -0.69 5.70
C CYS A 11 1.83 -1.48 4.82
N ARG A 12 2.28 -2.66 5.26
CA ARG A 12 3.16 -3.53 4.46
C ARG A 12 2.47 -4.00 3.18
N SER A 13 1.19 -4.37 3.23
CA SER A 13 0.45 -4.80 2.02
C SER A 13 0.38 -3.70 0.97
N VAL A 14 0.22 -2.43 1.38
CA VAL A 14 0.32 -1.26 0.49
C VAL A 14 1.70 -1.20 -0.17
N LEU A 15 2.77 -1.35 0.62
CA LEU A 15 4.13 -1.26 0.08
C LEU A 15 4.43 -2.38 -0.92
N THR A 16 3.95 -3.59 -0.68
CA THR A 16 4.14 -4.76 -1.57
C THR A 16 3.23 -4.76 -2.79
N THR A 17 2.26 -3.85 -2.88
CA THR A 17 1.37 -3.74 -4.06
C THR A 17 2.10 -3.06 -5.22
N GLU A 18 2.19 -3.74 -6.37
CA GLU A 18 2.87 -3.29 -7.58
C GLU A 18 2.00 -2.38 -8.45
N ASN A 19 0.72 -2.70 -8.61
CA ASN A 19 -0.20 -1.92 -9.42
C ASN A 19 -0.46 -0.55 -8.76
N PRO A 20 -0.15 0.57 -9.42
CA PRO A 20 -0.27 1.89 -8.81
C PRO A 20 -1.71 2.28 -8.45
N ILE A 21 -2.71 1.85 -9.23
CA ILE A 21 -4.12 2.14 -8.99
C ILE A 21 -4.60 1.36 -7.77
N GLU A 22 -4.32 0.06 -7.73
CA GLU A 22 -4.66 -0.79 -6.58
C GLU A 22 -3.95 -0.31 -5.32
N LYS A 23 -2.66 0.03 -5.41
CA LYS A 23 -1.87 0.58 -4.31
C LYS A 23 -2.52 1.84 -3.72
N ALA A 24 -2.95 2.76 -4.58
CA ALA A 24 -3.63 3.97 -4.15
C ALA A 24 -4.99 3.68 -3.49
N THR A 25 -5.78 2.78 -4.07
CA THR A 25 -7.08 2.36 -3.52
C THR A 25 -6.94 1.71 -2.16
N ILE A 26 -6.04 0.72 -2.03
CA ILE A 26 -5.78 0.01 -0.78
C ILE A 26 -5.24 0.97 0.29
N ALA A 27 -4.32 1.88 -0.07
CA ALA A 27 -3.80 2.88 0.85
C ALA A 27 -4.90 3.79 1.43
N ARG A 28 -5.85 4.24 0.58
CA ARG A 28 -6.98 5.05 1.03
C ARG A 28 -7.89 4.28 1.97
N HIS A 29 -8.22 3.03 1.63
CA HIS A 29 -9.07 2.18 2.45
C HIS A 29 -8.46 1.92 3.84
N ILE A 30 -7.17 1.59 3.89
CA ILE A 30 -6.45 1.40 5.15
C ILE A 30 -6.40 2.69 5.98
N ALA A 31 -6.20 3.84 5.34
CA ALA A 31 -6.23 5.12 6.03
C ALA A 31 -7.61 5.44 6.63
N GLU A 32 -8.69 5.07 5.93
CA GLU A 32 -10.06 5.16 6.44
C GLU A 32 -10.27 4.23 7.64
N ASP A 33 -9.91 2.95 7.51
CA ASP A 33 -10.04 1.97 8.58
C ASP A 33 -9.24 2.35 9.83
N TRP A 34 -8.04 2.94 9.64
CA TRP A 34 -7.26 3.50 10.74
C TRP A 34 -7.99 4.65 11.45
N ARG A 35 -8.53 5.61 10.68
CA ARG A 35 -9.29 6.74 11.25
C ARG A 35 -10.54 6.29 12.00
N LEU A 36 -11.18 5.21 11.54
CA LEU A 36 -12.34 4.61 12.18
C LEU A 36 -11.98 3.70 13.37
N GLY A 37 -10.70 3.57 13.72
CA GLY A 37 -10.24 2.73 14.83
C GLY A 37 -10.38 1.23 14.57
N ARG A 38 -10.57 0.82 13.31
CA ARG A 38 -10.69 -0.60 12.92
C ARG A 38 -9.34 -1.30 12.91
N LEU A 39 -8.25 -0.55 12.80
CA LEU A 39 -6.89 -1.08 12.84
C LEU A 39 -6.25 -0.81 14.19
N SER A 40 -5.50 -1.80 14.69
CA SER A 40 -4.75 -1.72 15.94
C SER A 40 -3.31 -1.35 15.67
N ARG A 41 -2.77 -0.40 16.44
CA ARG A 41 -1.35 -0.06 16.36
C ARG A 41 -0.54 -1.17 17.01
N ASP A 42 0.42 -1.72 16.28
CA ASP A 42 1.27 -2.79 16.77
C ASP A 42 2.26 -2.28 17.82
N ASN A 43 2.46 -3.10 18.85
CA ASN A 43 3.49 -2.88 19.87
C ASN A 43 4.82 -3.55 19.52
N LYS A 44 4.86 -4.33 18.43
CA LYS A 44 6.03 -5.09 17.98
C LYS A 44 6.49 -4.57 16.62
N LYS A 45 7.80 -4.55 16.42
CA LYS A 45 8.41 -4.21 15.14
C LYS A 45 8.30 -5.42 14.20
N LEU A 46 7.68 -5.21 13.05
CA LEU A 46 7.66 -6.21 11.99
C LEU A 46 9.08 -6.33 11.39
N ALA A 47 9.61 -7.55 11.26
CA ALA A 47 11.00 -7.78 10.91
C ALA A 47 11.30 -7.60 9.40
N ASP A 48 10.29 -7.73 8.53
CA ASP A 48 10.49 -7.91 7.09
C ASP A 48 9.90 -6.76 6.27
N TRP A 49 10.32 -5.53 6.56
CA TRP A 49 9.96 -4.38 5.74
C TRP A 49 10.71 -4.42 4.40
N PRO A 50 10.01 -4.23 3.27
CA PRO A 50 10.68 -4.11 1.99
C PRO A 50 11.50 -2.82 1.96
N GLU A 51 12.75 -2.91 1.50
CA GLU A 51 13.66 -1.75 1.35
C GLU A 51 13.10 -0.71 0.37
N ARG A 52 12.33 -1.17 -0.63
CA ARG A 52 11.67 -0.31 -1.60
C ARG A 52 10.22 -0.76 -1.81
N PRO A 53 9.29 0.17 -2.03
CA PRO A 53 7.94 -0.19 -2.44
C PRO A 53 7.98 -0.97 -3.75
N ALA A 54 7.09 -1.94 -3.88
CA ALA A 54 6.92 -2.70 -5.09
C ALA A 54 6.56 -1.77 -6.25
N ARG A 55 7.16 -2.04 -7.41
CA ARG A 55 6.98 -1.29 -8.66
C ARG A 55 6.57 -2.29 -9.74
N PRO A 56 5.75 -1.87 -10.71
CA PRO A 56 5.45 -2.72 -11.84
C PRO A 56 6.75 -3.08 -12.58
N PRO A 57 6.86 -4.31 -13.12
CA PRO A 57 8.09 -4.84 -13.70
C PRO A 57 8.59 -4.02 -14.91
N LYS A 58 7.67 -3.40 -15.65
CA LYS A 58 7.98 -2.51 -16.75
C LYS A 58 6.97 -1.35 -16.79
N PRO A 59 7.42 -0.10 -16.68
CA PRO A 59 6.54 1.04 -16.93
C PRO A 59 6.16 1.08 -18.41
N GLU A 60 4.89 1.29 -18.70
CA GLU A 60 4.44 1.54 -20.06
C GLU A 60 4.94 2.92 -20.50
N LEU A 61 5.74 2.93 -21.57
CA LEU A 61 6.26 4.17 -22.15
C LEU A 61 5.29 4.63 -23.22
N LEU A 62 4.49 5.63 -22.88
CA LEU A 62 3.58 6.29 -23.80
C LEU A 62 4.24 7.54 -24.39
N PRO A 63 4.07 7.84 -25.68
CA PRO A 63 4.46 9.14 -26.23
C PRO A 63 3.65 10.25 -25.55
N PRO A 64 4.15 11.50 -25.50
CA PRO A 64 3.53 12.58 -24.73
C PRO A 64 2.03 12.82 -25.03
N ARG A 65 1.58 12.56 -26.26
CA ARG A 65 0.17 12.71 -26.67
C ARG A 65 -0.78 11.66 -26.06
N ASP A 66 -0.24 10.48 -25.71
CA ASP A 66 -1.01 9.32 -25.23
C ASP A 66 -0.89 9.19 -23.69
N MET A 67 -0.07 10.03 -23.05
CA MET A 67 -0.02 10.10 -21.60
C MET A 67 -1.37 10.53 -21.02
N PRO A 68 -1.89 9.83 -19.98
CA PRO A 68 -3.09 10.28 -19.30
C PRO A 68 -2.88 11.67 -18.72
N ARG A 69 -3.84 12.57 -18.95
CA ARG A 69 -3.84 13.91 -18.35
C ARG A 69 -3.93 13.76 -16.83
N ARG A 70 -3.00 14.39 -16.12
CA ARG A 70 -2.92 14.37 -14.66
C ARG A 70 -3.55 15.61 -14.07
#